data_AF-A0A1H7R0W2-F1
#
_entry.id   AF-A0A1H7R0W2-F1
#
_cell.length_a   1.000
_cell.length_b   1.000
_cell.length_c   1.000
_cell.angle_alpha   90.00
_cell.angle_beta   90.00
_cell.angle_gamma   90.00
#
_symmetry.space_group_name_H-M   'P 1'
#
loop_
_entity.id
_entity.type
_entity.pdbx_description
1 polymer ?
#
loop_
_entity_poly.entity_id
_entity_poly.type
_entity_poly.pdbx_seq_one_letter_code
_entity_poly.pdbx_strand_id
1 'polypeptide(L)'
;MPQFTKVLRQHALMCAHQVRRHNPDNPEKAKSAYERAMKFDGHNCPTCWVDFNRVTELKVEASLHQTNFYLCNHCEFGVAFSEEGSTE
;
A
#
# COMPACT_ATOMS: atom_id res chain seq x y z
N MET A 1 -2.28 12.23 -10.22
CA MET A 1 -1.95 11.60 -8.92
C MET A 1 -0.72 10.64 -8.95
N PRO A 2 0.49 11.05 -9.39
CA PRO A 2 1.65 10.14 -9.44
C PRO A 2 2.38 9.96 -8.09
N GLN A 3 2.27 10.94 -7.19
CA GLN A 3 2.98 10.96 -5.90
C GLN A 3 2.39 9.95 -4.91
N PHE A 4 1.05 9.84 -4.86
CA PHE A 4 0.28 8.83 -4.12
C PHE A 4 0.78 7.40 -4.40
N THR A 5 0.92 7.06 -5.67
CA THR A 5 1.35 5.73 -6.11
C THR A 5 2.78 5.39 -5.67
N LYS A 6 3.70 6.37 -5.65
CA LYS A 6 5.09 6.14 -5.21
C LYS A 6 5.16 5.77 -3.73
N VAL A 7 4.46 6.50 -2.87
CA VAL A 7 4.41 6.25 -1.42
C VAL A 7 3.83 4.86 -1.15
N LEU A 8 2.71 4.53 -1.79
CA LEU A 8 2.08 3.22 -1.61
C LEU A 8 2.93 2.06 -2.16
N ARG A 9 3.63 2.25 -3.29
CA ARG A 9 4.61 1.26 -3.79
C ARG A 9 5.76 1.04 -2.82
N GLN A 10 6.29 2.11 -2.22
CA GLN A 10 7.34 1.98 -1.21
C GLN A 10 6.82 1.20 0.01
N HIS A 11 5.59 1.46 0.43
CA HIS A 11 4.96 0.68 1.50
C HIS A 11 4.79 -0.79 1.12
N ALA A 12 4.37 -1.09 -0.12
CA ALA A 12 4.28 -2.46 -0.63
C ALA A 12 5.63 -3.20 -0.54
N LEU A 13 6.75 -2.54 -0.84
CA LEU A 13 8.09 -3.10 -0.68
C LEU A 13 8.45 -3.39 0.79
N MET A 14 8.04 -2.51 1.72
CA MET A 14 8.23 -2.76 3.15
C MET A 14 7.41 -3.97 3.61
N CYS A 15 6.17 -4.12 3.15
CA CYS A 15 5.36 -5.32 3.42
C CYS A 15 6.05 -6.58 2.88
N ALA A 16 6.61 -6.55 1.67
CA ALA A 16 7.31 -7.70 1.11
C ALA A 16 8.54 -8.10 1.95
N HIS A 17 9.26 -7.10 2.48
CA HIS A 17 10.36 -7.33 3.40
C HIS A 17 9.90 -7.96 4.73
N GLN A 18 8.75 -7.53 5.27
CA GLN A 18 8.16 -8.13 6.46
C GLN A 18 7.73 -9.58 6.20
N VAL A 19 7.10 -9.87 5.05
CA VAL A 19 6.75 -11.24 4.64
C VAL A 19 7.99 -12.13 4.63
N ARG A 20 9.10 -11.66 4.05
CA ARG A 20 10.38 -12.39 4.08
C ARG A 20 10.87 -12.67 5.50
N ARG A 21 10.82 -11.67 6.39
CA ARG A 21 11.27 -11.82 7.78
C ARG A 21 10.43 -12.83 8.57
N HIS A 22 9.12 -12.84 8.36
CA HIS A 22 8.21 -13.76 9.05
C HIS A 22 8.19 -15.18 8.47
N ASN A 23 8.72 -15.37 7.26
CA ASN A 23 8.71 -16.65 6.57
C ASN A 23 10.15 -17.01 6.09
N PRO A 24 11.13 -17.15 7.00
CA PRO A 24 12.52 -17.37 6.62
C PRO A 24 12.74 -18.69 5.86
N ASP A 25 11.92 -19.72 6.15
CA ASP A 25 12.00 -21.03 5.51
C ASP A 25 11.21 -21.13 4.19
N ASN A 26 10.56 -20.05 3.77
CA ASN A 26 9.75 -20.02 2.54
C ASN A 26 10.17 -18.87 1.62
N PRO A 27 11.28 -19.03 0.87
CA PRO A 27 11.78 -17.99 -0.03
C PRO A 27 10.84 -17.69 -1.19
N GLU A 28 10.03 -18.66 -1.64
CA GLU A 28 9.05 -18.47 -2.71
C GLU A 28 7.93 -17.51 -2.29
N LYS A 29 7.51 -17.55 -1.03
CA LYS A 29 6.53 -16.60 -0.48
C LYS A 29 7.10 -15.18 -0.47
N ALA A 30 8.37 -15.01 -0.09
CA ALA A 30 9.06 -13.73 -0.13
C ALA A 30 9.20 -13.21 -1.58
N LYS A 31 9.64 -14.05 -2.51
CA LYS A 31 9.75 -13.71 -3.94
C LYS A 31 8.41 -13.24 -4.50
N SER A 32 7.35 -14.01 -4.26
CA SER A 32 5.99 -13.67 -4.68
C SER A 32 5.50 -12.34 -4.08
N ALA A 33 5.90 -12.00 -2.86
CA ALA A 33 5.57 -10.72 -2.23
C ALA A 33 6.30 -9.54 -2.91
N TYR A 34 7.58 -9.69 -3.27
CA TYR A 34 8.33 -8.67 -4.02
C TYR A 34 7.79 -8.47 -5.45
N GLU A 35 7.45 -9.56 -6.14
CA GLU A 35 6.83 -9.48 -7.47
C GLU A 35 5.50 -8.73 -7.43
N ARG A 36 4.69 -8.99 -6.39
CA ARG A 36 3.44 -8.25 -6.15
C ARG A 36 3.70 -6.77 -5.87
N ALA A 37 4.67 -6.44 -5.04
CA ALA A 37 5.04 -5.05 -4.76
C ALA A 37 5.48 -4.28 -6.03
N MET A 38 6.19 -4.95 -6.95
CA MET A 38 6.59 -4.34 -8.23
C MET A 38 5.42 -4.09 -9.18
N LYS A 39 4.40 -4.96 -9.16
CA LYS A 39 3.18 -4.82 -9.97
C LYS A 39 2.14 -3.89 -9.35
N PHE A 40 2.41 -3.35 -8.16
CA PHE A 40 1.45 -2.53 -7.43
C PHE A 40 1.13 -1.23 -8.19
N ASP A 41 -0.15 -1.01 -8.47
CA ASP A 41 -0.62 0.03 -9.37
C ASP A 41 -1.05 1.32 -8.66
N GLY A 42 -1.28 1.27 -7.35
CA GLY A 42 -1.65 2.42 -6.53
C GLY A 42 -3.10 2.43 -6.05
N HIS A 43 -3.98 1.56 -6.55
CA HIS A 43 -5.41 1.62 -6.21
C HIS A 43 -5.79 0.75 -5.01
N ASN A 44 -4.89 -0.15 -4.61
CA ASN A 44 -5.14 -1.15 -3.59
C ASN A 44 -4.41 -0.84 -2.27
N CYS A 45 -4.80 -1.53 -1.20
CA CYS A 45 -4.06 -1.57 0.04
C CYS A 45 -2.75 -2.34 -0.21
N PRO A 46 -1.58 -1.72 0.02
CA PRO A 46 -0.29 -2.37 -0.22
C PRO A 46 -0.10 -3.63 0.64
N THR A 47 -0.57 -3.61 1.89
CA THR A 47 -0.47 -4.75 2.83
C THR A 47 -1.31 -5.93 2.35
N CYS A 48 -2.59 -5.72 2.05
CA CYS A 48 -3.49 -6.78 1.60
C CYS A 48 -3.05 -7.38 0.25
N TRP A 49 -2.57 -6.52 -0.65
CA TRP A 49 -2.05 -6.95 -1.94
C TRP A 49 -0.81 -7.84 -1.77
N VAL A 50 0.18 -7.37 -1.02
CA VAL A 50 1.49 -8.03 -0.92
C VAL A 50 1.45 -9.31 -0.08
N ASP A 51 0.71 -9.32 1.02
CA ASP A 51 0.67 -10.48 1.90
C ASP A 51 -0.34 -11.52 1.37
N PHE A 52 -1.57 -11.07 1.10
CA PHE A 52 -2.70 -11.97 0.83
C PHE A 52 -3.12 -12.06 -0.64
N ASN A 53 -2.48 -11.31 -1.55
CA ASN A 53 -2.89 -11.20 -2.97
C ASN A 53 -4.35 -10.75 -3.09
N ARG A 54 -4.81 -9.91 -2.15
CA ARG A 54 -6.17 -9.41 -2.10
C ARG A 54 -6.21 -8.01 -2.66
N VAL A 55 -7.08 -7.82 -3.65
CA VAL A 55 -7.47 -6.51 -4.18
C VAL A 55 -8.42 -5.90 -3.15
N THR A 56 -7.86 -5.04 -2.29
CA THR A 56 -8.63 -4.30 -1.29
C THR A 56 -8.44 -2.82 -1.59
N GLU A 57 -9.51 -2.10 -1.92
CA GLU A 57 -9.40 -0.67 -2.17
C GLU A 57 -9.12 0.11 -0.88
N LEU A 58 -8.37 1.20 -1.01
CA LEU A 58 -8.22 2.21 0.04
C LEU A 58 -9.39 3.18 -0.04
N LYS A 59 -10.18 3.29 1.03
CA LYS A 59 -11.32 4.21 1.08
C LYS A 59 -10.95 5.46 1.85
N VAL A 60 -11.43 6.61 1.39
CA VAL A 60 -11.36 7.84 2.18
C VAL A 60 -12.31 7.67 3.37
N GLU A 61 -11.75 7.69 4.57
CA GLU A 61 -12.51 7.63 5.82
C GLU A 61 -12.90 9.04 6.27
N ALA A 62 -11.96 9.97 6.13
CA ALA A 62 -12.14 11.36 6.54
C ALA A 62 -11.34 12.30 5.64
N SER A 63 -11.82 13.52 5.54
CA SER A 63 -11.13 14.63 4.88
C SER A 63 -11.07 15.78 5.87
N LEU A 64 -9.88 16.30 6.15
CA LEU A 64 -9.68 17.44 7.04
C LEU A 64 -8.76 18.46 6.37
N HIS A 65 -9.23 19.70 6.24
CA HIS A 65 -8.59 20.74 5.43
C HIS A 65 -8.37 20.29 3.99
N GLN A 66 -7.12 19.98 3.64
CA GLN A 66 -6.71 19.47 2.33
C GLN A 66 -6.17 18.04 2.44
N THR A 67 -6.31 17.38 3.59
CA THR A 67 -5.75 16.05 3.83
C THR A 67 -6.85 15.00 3.82
N ASN A 68 -6.73 14.05 2.91
CA ASN A 68 -7.57 12.86 2.84
C ASN A 68 -6.91 11.71 3.60
N PHE A 69 -7.65 11.10 4.53
CA PHE A 69 -7.24 9.93 5.30
C PHE A 69 -7.83 8.69 4.65
N TYR A 70 -6.96 7.81 4.20
CA TYR A 70 -7.33 6.57 3.54
C TYR A 70 -7.12 5.41 4.49
N LEU A 71 -8.15 4.58 4.63
CA LEU A 71 -8.09 3.37 5.44
C LEU A 71 -8.39 2.12 4.60
N CYS A 72 -7.73 1.04 4.97
CA CYS A 72 -8.08 -0.29 4.53
C CYS A 72 -9.18 -0.86 5.42
N ASN A 73 -10.22 -1.45 4.84
CA ASN A 73 -11.31 -2.07 5.59
C ASN A 73 -11.00 -3.52 6.03
N HIS A 74 -9.84 -4.07 5.64
CA HIS A 74 -9.46 -5.46 5.90
C HIS A 74 -8.21 -5.62 6.78
N CYS A 75 -7.44 -4.55 6.98
CA CYS A 75 -6.28 -4.56 7.86
C CYS A 75 -6.10 -3.16 8.47
N GLU A 76 -5.15 -3.04 9.39
CA GLU A 76 -4.89 -1.79 10.13
C GLU A 76 -4.09 -0.76 9.32
N PHE A 77 -3.93 -0.95 8.00
CA PHE A 77 -3.23 0.01 7.16
C PHE A 77 -4.06 1.28 6.98
N GLY A 78 -3.46 2.42 7.33
CA GLY A 78 -3.98 3.74 7.09
C GLY A 78 -2.89 4.70 6.62
N VAL A 79 -3.26 5.68 5.80
CA VAL A 79 -2.33 6.67 5.26
C VAL A 79 -3.06 7.98 4.98
N ALA A 80 -2.37 9.10 5.17
CA ALA A 80 -2.90 10.42 4.89
C ALA A 80 -2.18 11.04 3.68
N PHE A 81 -2.94 11.68 2.78
CA PHE A 81 -2.38 12.43 1.66
C PHE A 81 -3.00 13.81 1.60
N SER A 82 -2.14 14.83 1.52
CA SER A 82 -2.58 16.18 1.21
C SER A 82 -2.88 16.29 -0.29
N GLU A 83 -4.04 16.84 -0.63
CA GLU A 83 -4.29 17.45 -1.92
C GLU A 83 -3.33 18.65 -2.02
N GLU A 84 -2.14 18.43 -2.56
CA GLU A 84 -1.29 19.55 -2.93
C GLU A 84 -2.08 20.38 -3.95
N GLY A 85 -2.44 21.60 -3.53
CA GLY A 85 -3.09 22.57 -4.39
C GLY A 85 -2.34 22.64 -5.71
N SER A 86 -3.03 22.29 -6.80
CA SER A 86 -2.58 22.59 -8.14
C SER A 86 -2.59 24.11 -8.27
N THR A 87 -1.53 24.79 -7.85
CA THR A 87 -1.24 26.13 -8.34
C THR A 87 -0.56 25.97 -9.68
N GLU A 88 -1.35 26.27 -10.72
CA GLU A 88 -0.94 26.52 -12.10
C GLU A 88 0.23 27.49 -12.22
#